data_AF-A0AAD7JUR1-F1
#
_entry.id   AF-A0AAD7JUR1-F1
#
_cell.length_a   1.000
_cell.length_b   1.000
_cell.length_c   1.000
_cell.angle_alpha   90.00
_cell.angle_beta   90.00
_cell.angle_gamma   90.00
#
_symmetry.space_group_name_H-M   'P 1'
#
loop_
_entity.id
_entity.type
_entity.pdbx_description
1 polymer ?
#
loop_
_entity_poly.entity_id
_entity_poly.type
_entity_poly.pdbx_seq_one_letter_code
_entity_poly.pdbx_strand_id
1 'polypeptide(L)'
;LELPGDTPQWLRTVLGYLTAADLGCHYTALLTALVRLEESAGFEQEGQALASSKFRPNEVQKWIRGARGSRMKSLPEVVNVADYARRWNVWWDALQPAWRKRGDDGYWVVGGRYGTEFGPLDASGLNGCISIVASLYFWGTSETHDEGSRGEWERAVQDVAWMLE
;
A
#
# COMPACT_ATOMS: atom_id res chain seq x y z
N LEU A 1 4.93 -12.53 9.17
CA LEU A 1 3.80 -12.68 8.23
C LEU A 1 3.58 -14.17 7.99
N GLU A 2 2.41 -14.69 8.33
CA GLU A 2 2.01 -16.06 8.01
C GLU A 2 1.19 -16.05 6.72
N LEU A 3 1.46 -16.99 5.80
CA LEU A 3 0.80 -17.05 4.49
C LEU A 3 -0.06 -18.32 4.39
N PRO A 4 -1.28 -18.23 3.85
CA PRO A 4 -2.07 -19.41 3.48
C PRO A 4 -1.29 -20.39 2.60
N GLY A 5 -1.55 -21.70 2.75
CA GLY A 5 -0.83 -22.74 2.02
C GLY A 5 -0.98 -22.65 0.50
N ASP A 6 -2.14 -22.20 0.04
CA ASP A 6 -2.53 -21.98 -1.35
C ASP A 6 -2.11 -20.61 -1.91
N THR A 7 -1.42 -19.77 -1.12
CA THR A 7 -0.89 -18.48 -1.61
C THR A 7 -0.04 -18.72 -2.87
N PRO A 8 -0.37 -18.08 -4.01
CA PRO A 8 0.29 -18.36 -5.28
C PRO A 8 1.71 -17.79 -5.32
N GLN A 9 2.53 -18.36 -6.22
CA GLN A 9 3.94 -17.98 -6.36
C GLN A 9 4.14 -16.49 -6.68
N TRP A 10 3.24 -15.88 -7.47
CA TRP A 10 3.33 -14.47 -7.82
C TRP A 10 3.25 -13.58 -6.57
N LEU A 11 2.32 -13.88 -5.65
CA LEU A 11 2.13 -13.10 -4.43
C LEU A 11 3.28 -13.34 -3.45
N ARG A 12 3.72 -14.60 -3.28
CA ARG A 12 4.92 -14.92 -2.48
C ARG A 12 6.15 -14.16 -2.97
N THR A 13 6.33 -14.07 -4.28
CA THR A 13 7.46 -13.35 -4.89
C THR A 13 7.40 -11.86 -4.59
N VAL A 14 6.23 -11.24 -4.74
CA VAL A 14 6.05 -9.81 -4.42
C VAL A 14 6.24 -9.55 -2.93
N LEU A 15 5.63 -10.36 -2.05
CA LEU A 15 5.77 -10.21 -0.61
C LEU A 15 7.21 -10.39 -0.16
N GLY A 16 7.99 -11.29 -0.78
CA GLY A 16 9.41 -11.44 -0.50
C GLY A 16 10.21 -10.15 -0.69
N TYR A 17 9.83 -9.29 -1.64
CA TYR A 17 10.41 -7.95 -1.77
C TYR A 17 9.88 -6.98 -0.70
N LEU A 18 8.59 -7.03 -0.42
CA LEU A 18 7.91 -6.09 0.49
C LEU A 18 8.08 -6.43 1.99
N THR A 19 8.76 -7.53 2.31
CA THR A 19 9.13 -7.94 3.68
C THR A 19 10.65 -7.95 3.90
N ALA A 20 11.45 -7.43 2.97
CA ALA A 20 12.90 -7.50 3.06
C ALA A 20 13.50 -6.60 4.18
N ALA A 21 12.73 -5.62 4.66
CA ALA A 21 13.05 -4.81 5.83
C ALA A 21 11.98 -5.00 6.92
N ASP A 22 12.40 -5.01 8.19
CA ASP A 22 11.48 -4.95 9.32
C ASP A 22 11.03 -3.50 9.53
N LEU A 23 9.76 -3.24 9.21
CA LEU A 23 9.13 -1.93 9.36
C LEU A 23 8.19 -1.88 10.58
N GLY A 24 8.15 -2.93 11.40
CA GLY A 24 7.37 -2.99 12.63
C GLY A 24 5.98 -3.64 12.49
N CYS A 25 5.26 -3.68 13.61
CA CYS A 25 4.01 -4.43 13.74
C CYS A 25 2.86 -3.87 12.90
N HIS A 26 2.72 -2.55 12.78
CA HIS A 26 1.66 -1.93 11.98
C HIS A 26 1.80 -2.27 10.49
N TYR A 27 3.03 -2.26 9.96
CA TYR A 27 3.27 -2.65 8.58
C TYR A 27 3.09 -4.16 8.37
N THR A 28 3.41 -4.98 9.38
CA THR A 28 3.09 -6.42 9.36
C THR A 28 1.58 -6.68 9.33
N ALA A 29 0.79 -5.88 10.06
CA ALA A 29 -0.67 -5.94 10.03
C ALA A 29 -1.21 -5.56 8.64
N LEU A 30 -0.67 -4.50 8.03
CA LEU A 30 -1.00 -4.09 6.65
C LEU A 30 -0.75 -5.23 5.64
N LEU A 31 0.39 -5.91 5.73
CA LEU A 31 0.69 -7.06 4.86
C LEU A 31 -0.30 -8.22 5.07
N THR A 32 -0.76 -8.42 6.31
CA THR A 32 -1.76 -9.45 6.64
C THR A 32 -3.12 -9.10 6.04
N ALA A 33 -3.54 -7.83 6.14
CA ALA A 33 -4.77 -7.33 5.51
C ALA A 33 -4.70 -7.48 3.97
N LEU A 34 -3.57 -7.14 3.35
CA LEU A 34 -3.36 -7.36 1.91
C LEU A 34 -3.53 -8.82 1.51
N VAL A 35 -2.94 -9.76 2.26
CA VAL A 35 -3.06 -11.20 1.96
C VAL A 35 -4.52 -11.65 2.04
N ARG A 36 -5.27 -11.19 3.04
CA ARG A 36 -6.70 -11.50 3.20
C ARG A 36 -7.55 -10.92 2.07
N LEU A 37 -7.25 -9.69 1.65
CA LEU A 37 -7.90 -9.07 0.50
C LEU A 37 -7.70 -9.93 -0.76
N GLU A 38 -6.45 -10.30 -1.06
CA GLU A 38 -6.14 -11.13 -2.22
C GLU A 38 -6.76 -12.54 -2.11
N GLU A 39 -6.79 -13.13 -0.91
CA GLU A 39 -7.47 -14.41 -0.65
C GLU A 39 -8.97 -14.32 -0.93
N SER A 40 -9.63 -13.26 -0.45
CA SER A 40 -11.06 -13.02 -0.69
C SER A 40 -11.38 -12.80 -2.18
N ALA A 41 -10.41 -12.30 -2.94
CA ALA A 41 -10.48 -12.13 -4.39
C ALA A 41 -10.04 -13.39 -5.16
N GLY A 42 -9.82 -14.53 -4.49
CA GLY A 42 -9.44 -15.80 -5.13
C GLY A 42 -8.00 -15.82 -5.65
N PHE A 43 -7.14 -14.94 -5.17
CA PHE A 43 -5.74 -14.79 -5.57
C PHE A 43 -5.53 -14.55 -7.07
N GLU A 44 -6.46 -13.86 -7.72
CA GLU A 44 -6.38 -13.53 -9.15
C GLU A 44 -5.21 -12.60 -9.47
N GLN A 45 -4.20 -13.12 -10.18
CA GLN A 45 -3.01 -12.34 -10.54
C GLN A 45 -3.34 -11.11 -11.40
N GLU A 46 -4.29 -11.26 -12.32
CA GLU A 46 -4.82 -10.21 -13.20
C GLU A 46 -6.20 -9.74 -12.75
N GLY A 47 -6.36 -9.56 -11.44
CA GLY A 47 -7.57 -9.00 -10.84
C GLY A 47 -7.83 -7.53 -11.21
N GLN A 48 -8.77 -6.92 -10.51
CA GLN A 48 -9.20 -5.55 -10.80
C GLN A 48 -8.08 -4.56 -10.49
N ALA A 49 -7.59 -3.86 -11.51
CA ALA A 49 -6.56 -2.84 -11.33
C ALA A 49 -7.13 -1.61 -10.60
N LEU A 50 -6.26 -0.90 -9.85
CA LEU A 50 -6.59 0.42 -9.32
C LEU A 50 -7.08 1.31 -10.46
N ALA A 51 -8.30 1.85 -10.32
CA ALA A 51 -9.02 2.53 -11.39
C ALA A 51 -8.32 3.80 -11.94
N SER A 52 -7.28 4.29 -11.26
CA SER A 52 -6.55 5.49 -11.66
C SER A 52 -5.05 5.40 -11.40
N SER A 53 -4.26 5.82 -12.40
CA SER A 53 -2.84 6.12 -12.26
C SER A 53 -2.58 7.59 -11.89
N LYS A 54 -3.63 8.41 -11.79
CA LYS A 54 -3.53 9.83 -11.48
C LYS A 54 -2.85 10.01 -10.13
N PHE A 55 -1.87 10.91 -10.08
CA PHE A 55 -1.07 11.24 -8.89
C PHE A 55 -0.19 10.12 -8.34
N ARG A 56 -0.19 8.92 -8.93
CA ARG A 56 0.67 7.80 -8.50
C ARG A 56 2.13 8.25 -8.40
N PRO A 57 2.82 8.00 -7.27
CA PRO A 57 4.24 8.29 -7.13
C PRO A 57 5.08 7.62 -8.23
N ASN A 58 6.09 8.34 -8.74
CA ASN A 58 6.96 7.85 -9.81
C ASN A 58 7.70 6.56 -9.44
N GLU A 59 8.01 6.40 -8.15
CA GLU A 59 8.66 5.24 -7.56
C GLU A 59 7.81 3.98 -7.78
N VAL A 60 6.49 4.07 -7.53
CA VAL A 60 5.53 2.97 -7.80
C VAL A 60 5.46 2.69 -9.30
N GLN A 61 5.43 3.74 -10.13
CA GLN A 61 5.41 3.58 -11.59
C GLN A 61 6.68 2.89 -12.12
N LYS A 62 7.86 3.19 -11.55
CA LYS A 62 9.12 2.50 -11.85
C LYS A 62 9.07 1.04 -11.44
N TRP A 63 8.56 0.75 -10.23
CA TRP A 63 8.43 -0.60 -9.72
C TRP A 63 7.50 -1.48 -10.58
N ILE A 64 6.35 -0.94 -11.00
CA ILE A 64 5.43 -1.60 -11.93
C ILE A 64 6.12 -1.94 -13.25
N ARG A 65 6.87 -0.98 -13.83
CA ARG A 65 7.64 -1.18 -15.08
C ARG A 65 8.77 -2.19 -14.91
N GLY A 66 9.37 -2.26 -13.73
CA GLY A 66 10.36 -3.26 -13.34
C GLY A 66 9.79 -4.63 -12.99
N ALA A 67 8.54 -4.91 -13.39
CA ALA A 67 7.84 -6.16 -13.12
C ALA A 67 7.88 -6.53 -11.62
N ARG A 68 7.58 -5.54 -10.77
CA ARG A 68 7.43 -5.69 -9.31
C ARG A 68 8.69 -6.20 -8.62
N GLY A 69 9.85 -5.74 -9.09
CA GLY A 69 11.16 -6.11 -8.54
C GLY A 69 11.88 -7.18 -9.36
N SER A 70 11.16 -8.05 -10.08
CA SER A 70 11.78 -9.18 -10.80
C SER A 70 12.76 -8.77 -11.91
N ARG A 71 12.61 -7.56 -12.47
CA ARG A 71 13.51 -7.01 -13.49
C ARG A 71 14.39 -5.87 -12.95
N MET A 72 14.49 -5.72 -11.63
CA MET A 72 15.20 -4.62 -10.99
C MET A 72 16.40 -5.13 -10.20
N LYS A 73 17.50 -4.38 -10.22
CA LYS A 73 18.67 -4.66 -9.36
C LYS A 73 18.43 -4.24 -7.91
N SER A 74 17.63 -3.19 -7.72
CA SER A 74 17.24 -2.64 -6.42
C SER A 74 15.83 -2.06 -6.53
N LEU A 75 15.12 -2.03 -5.40
CA LEU A 75 13.81 -1.37 -5.33
C LEU A 75 13.97 0.17 -5.43
N PRO A 76 12.92 0.90 -5.83
CA PRO A 76 12.95 2.36 -5.84
C PRO A 76 13.28 2.93 -4.46
N GLU A 77 14.20 3.88 -4.44
CA GLU A 77 14.59 4.64 -3.25
C GLU A 77 13.82 5.97 -3.20
N VAL A 78 13.34 6.35 -2.00
CA VAL A 78 12.73 7.65 -1.76
C VAL A 78 13.81 8.61 -1.22
N VAL A 79 14.29 9.49 -2.09
CA VAL A 79 15.39 10.43 -1.74
C VAL A 79 14.91 11.60 -0.88
N ASN A 80 13.70 12.10 -1.14
CA ASN A 80 13.09 13.18 -0.37
C ASN A 80 11.78 12.68 0.24
N VAL A 81 11.86 12.25 1.49
CA VAL A 81 10.74 11.67 2.25
C VAL A 81 9.58 12.66 2.38
N ALA A 82 9.85 13.93 2.69
CA ALA A 82 8.80 14.93 2.84
C ALA A 82 8.02 15.20 1.53
N ASP A 83 8.72 15.32 0.39
CA ASP A 83 8.05 15.46 -0.91
C ASP A 83 7.28 14.18 -1.29
N TYR A 84 7.85 13.02 -0.98
CA TYR A 84 7.17 11.75 -1.23
C TYR A 84 5.89 11.61 -0.41
N ALA A 85 5.95 11.88 0.89
CA ALA A 85 4.80 11.89 1.79
C ALA A 85 3.68 12.79 1.24
N ARG A 86 4.01 14.02 0.84
CA ARG A 86 3.06 14.95 0.22
C ARG A 86 2.43 14.39 -1.06
N ARG A 87 3.22 13.83 -1.96
CA ARG A 87 2.71 13.23 -3.21
C ARG A 87 1.87 11.98 -2.94
N TRP A 88 2.27 11.18 -1.95
CA TRP A 88 1.58 9.98 -1.53
C TRP A 88 0.19 10.32 -0.97
N ASN A 89 0.09 11.33 -0.09
CA ASN A 89 -1.19 11.80 0.44
C ASN A 89 -2.14 12.25 -0.69
N VAL A 90 -1.65 13.02 -1.67
CA VAL A 90 -2.47 13.43 -2.83
C VAL A 90 -2.96 12.22 -3.64
N TRP A 91 -2.13 11.19 -3.78
CA TRP A 91 -2.53 9.96 -4.45
C TRP A 91 -3.56 9.18 -3.65
N TRP A 92 -3.33 8.99 -2.36
CA TRP A 92 -4.23 8.26 -1.47
C TRP A 92 -5.59 8.94 -1.38
N ASP A 93 -5.63 10.28 -1.31
CA ASP A 93 -6.85 11.08 -1.35
C ASP A 93 -7.69 10.83 -2.59
N ALA A 94 -7.06 10.70 -3.75
CA ALA A 94 -7.74 10.46 -5.01
C ALA A 94 -8.30 9.03 -5.15
N LEU A 95 -7.90 8.11 -4.26
CA LEU A 95 -8.39 6.74 -4.21
C LEU A 95 -9.53 6.56 -3.21
N GLN A 96 -9.76 7.51 -2.31
CA GLN A 96 -10.72 7.30 -1.24
C GLN A 96 -12.16 7.25 -1.74
N PRO A 97 -12.95 6.28 -1.24
CA PRO A 97 -14.36 6.21 -1.59
C PRO A 97 -15.14 7.36 -0.95
N ALA A 98 -16.24 7.74 -1.60
CA ALA A 98 -17.02 8.93 -1.25
C ALA A 98 -17.64 8.89 0.16
N TRP A 99 -17.78 7.70 0.75
CA TRP A 99 -18.33 7.53 2.10
C TRP A 99 -17.32 7.82 3.22
N ARG A 100 -16.02 7.91 2.91
CA ARG A 100 -15.02 8.24 3.93
C ARG A 100 -15.12 9.69 4.36
N LYS A 101 -14.77 9.93 5.62
CA LYS A 101 -14.76 11.26 6.24
C LYS A 101 -13.37 11.56 6.76
N ARG A 102 -13.03 12.85 6.77
CA ARG A 102 -11.86 13.37 7.46
C ARG A 102 -12.21 13.78 8.89
N GLY A 103 -11.23 13.64 9.78
CA GLY A 103 -11.27 14.23 11.11
C GLY A 103 -10.93 15.72 11.05
N ASP A 104 -11.06 16.37 12.21
CA ASP A 104 -10.73 17.79 12.38
C ASP A 104 -9.23 18.08 12.19
N ASP A 105 -8.39 17.05 12.32
CA ASP A 105 -6.95 17.08 12.07
C ASP A 105 -6.60 16.98 10.57
N GLY A 106 -7.59 16.85 9.69
CA GLY A 106 -7.42 16.75 8.25
C GLY A 106 -7.05 15.34 7.76
N TYR A 107 -6.90 14.36 8.63
CA TYR A 107 -6.61 12.98 8.25
C TYR A 107 -7.89 12.18 8.05
N TRP A 108 -7.79 11.06 7.33
CA TRP A 108 -8.92 10.16 7.18
C TRP A 108 -9.23 9.44 8.50
N VAL A 109 -10.51 9.30 8.83
CA VAL A 109 -10.92 8.62 10.05
C VAL A 109 -10.75 7.10 9.87
N VAL A 110 -10.09 6.48 10.85
CA VAL A 110 -9.94 5.02 11.00
C VAL A 110 -10.97 4.50 12.01
N GLY A 111 -11.50 3.29 11.80
CA GLY A 111 -12.46 2.66 12.72
C GLY A 111 -13.91 3.13 12.57
N GLY A 112 -14.25 3.76 11.44
CA GLY A 112 -15.63 4.12 11.09
C GLY A 112 -16.46 2.94 10.59
N ARG A 113 -17.71 3.21 10.18
CA ARG A 113 -18.53 2.23 9.46
C ARG A 113 -18.11 2.22 7.99
N TYR A 114 -17.82 1.05 7.43
CA TYR A 114 -17.61 0.89 5.99
C TYR A 114 -18.87 1.22 5.20
N GLY A 115 -18.69 1.90 4.07
CA GLY A 115 -19.71 1.95 3.01
C GLY A 115 -19.69 0.68 2.17
N THR A 116 -20.55 0.62 1.17
CA THR A 116 -20.66 -0.53 0.24
C THR A 116 -19.85 -0.36 -1.03
N GLU A 117 -19.49 0.88 -1.39
CA GLU A 117 -18.78 1.18 -2.63
C GLU A 117 -17.35 1.63 -2.33
N PHE A 118 -16.37 0.74 -2.52
CA PHE A 118 -14.95 1.04 -2.31
C PHE A 118 -14.32 1.77 -3.52
N GLY A 119 -15.03 1.83 -4.65
CA GLY A 119 -14.65 2.62 -5.80
C GLY A 119 -13.25 2.25 -6.30
N PRO A 120 -12.28 3.18 -6.37
CA PRO A 120 -10.93 2.90 -6.84
C PRO A 120 -10.17 1.82 -6.04
N LEU A 121 -10.58 1.54 -4.80
CA LEU A 121 -9.97 0.55 -3.91
C LEU A 121 -10.61 -0.84 -4.00
N ASP A 122 -11.68 -1.00 -4.78
CA ASP A 122 -12.19 -2.32 -5.16
C ASP A 122 -11.24 -2.92 -6.21
N ALA A 123 -10.05 -3.33 -5.75
CA ALA A 123 -8.91 -3.64 -6.59
C ALA A 123 -8.03 -4.74 -6.00
N SER A 124 -7.63 -5.70 -6.83
CA SER A 124 -6.85 -6.89 -6.45
C SER A 124 -5.76 -7.21 -7.48
N GLY A 125 -4.93 -8.21 -7.19
CA GLY A 125 -3.87 -8.67 -8.07
C GLY A 125 -2.69 -7.71 -8.22
N LEU A 126 -1.85 -7.96 -9.22
CA LEU A 126 -0.56 -7.25 -9.41
C LEU A 126 -0.69 -5.73 -9.68
N ASN A 127 -1.88 -5.28 -10.08
CA ASN A 127 -2.18 -3.87 -10.35
C ASN A 127 -3.13 -3.25 -9.31
N GLY A 128 -3.53 -4.01 -8.29
CA GLY A 128 -4.43 -3.57 -7.22
C GLY A 128 -3.71 -2.93 -6.04
N CYS A 129 -4.25 -3.15 -4.85
CA CYS A 129 -3.79 -2.58 -3.58
C CYS A 129 -2.33 -2.90 -3.23
N ILE A 130 -1.75 -3.95 -3.81
CA ILE A 130 -0.32 -4.25 -3.76
C ILE A 130 0.55 -3.03 -4.14
N SER A 131 0.11 -2.21 -5.11
CA SER A 131 0.84 -1.01 -5.51
C SER A 131 0.92 0.03 -4.40
N ILE A 132 -0.10 0.10 -3.54
CA ILE A 132 -0.19 1.03 -2.40
C ILE A 132 0.72 0.54 -1.28
N VAL A 133 0.67 -0.76 -0.97
CA VAL A 133 1.56 -1.39 0.02
C VAL A 133 3.02 -1.26 -0.40
N ALA A 134 3.34 -1.47 -1.67
CA ALA A 134 4.70 -1.24 -2.19
C ALA A 134 5.16 0.21 -2.03
N SER A 135 4.25 1.18 -2.23
CA SER A 135 4.53 2.59 -2.02
C SER A 135 4.90 2.89 -0.55
N LEU A 136 4.15 2.31 0.40
CA LEU A 136 4.42 2.45 1.83
C LEU A 136 5.69 1.74 2.25
N TYR A 137 6.05 0.63 1.61
CA TYR A 137 7.35 -0.01 1.79
C TYR A 137 8.49 0.93 1.42
N PHE A 138 8.45 1.54 0.22
CA PHE A 138 9.51 2.46 -0.23
C PHE A 138 9.67 3.64 0.72
N TRP A 139 8.55 4.22 1.16
CA TRP A 139 8.57 5.28 2.16
C TRP A 139 9.18 4.80 3.48
N GLY A 140 8.69 3.69 4.04
CA GLY A 140 9.14 3.19 5.34
C GLY A 140 10.61 2.77 5.37
N THR A 141 11.16 2.29 4.25
CA THR A 141 12.59 1.97 4.14
C THR A 141 13.49 3.20 3.97
N SER A 142 12.94 4.35 3.60
CA SER A 142 13.67 5.59 3.40
C SER A 142 13.48 6.60 4.53
N GLU A 143 12.55 6.35 5.45
CA GLU A 143 12.40 7.08 6.71
C GLU A 143 13.69 7.02 7.54
N THR A 144 14.17 8.18 7.98
CA THR A 144 15.19 8.28 9.01
C THR A 144 14.53 8.13 10.39
N HIS A 145 15.30 7.89 11.46
CA HIS A 145 14.76 7.74 12.83
C HIS A 145 14.16 9.03 13.43
N ASP A 146 13.79 10.02 12.63
CA ASP A 146 13.10 11.22 13.11
C ASP A 146 11.64 10.91 13.46
N GLU A 147 11.24 11.19 14.71
CA GLU A 147 9.92 10.80 15.25
C GLU A 147 8.76 11.44 14.48
N GLY A 148 8.93 12.66 13.97
CA GLY A 148 7.88 13.38 13.24
C GLY A 148 7.55 12.76 11.89
N SER A 149 8.58 12.43 11.11
CA SER A 149 8.43 11.77 9.80
C SER A 149 7.89 10.35 9.95
N ARG A 150 8.40 9.62 10.95
CA ARG A 150 7.96 8.26 11.26
C ARG A 150 6.48 8.19 11.62
N GLY A 151 5.99 9.18 12.37
CA GLY A 151 4.58 9.26 12.77
C GLY A 151 3.61 9.46 11.60
N GLU A 152 4.00 10.21 10.56
CA GLU A 152 3.16 10.38 9.36
C GLU A 152 3.06 9.07 8.58
N TRP A 153 4.20 8.41 8.35
CA TRP A 153 4.24 7.10 7.68
C TRP A 153 3.42 6.06 8.44
N GLU A 154 3.56 5.99 9.76
CA GLU A 154 2.86 5.01 10.58
C GLU A 154 1.34 5.22 10.60
N ARG A 155 0.88 6.49 10.57
CA ARG A 155 -0.54 6.81 10.37
C ARG A 155 -1.03 6.36 8.99
N ALA A 156 -0.26 6.61 7.94
CA ALA A 156 -0.61 6.16 6.59
C ALA A 156 -0.71 4.63 6.50
N VAL A 157 0.20 3.90 7.15
CA VAL A 157 0.17 2.43 7.23
C VAL A 157 -1.10 1.94 7.92
N GLN A 158 -1.45 2.51 9.07
CA GLN A 158 -2.66 2.13 9.81
C GLN A 158 -3.94 2.44 9.01
N ASP A 159 -3.97 3.59 8.32
CA ASP A 159 -5.11 3.99 7.50
C ASP A 159 -5.32 3.03 6.31
N VAL A 160 -4.25 2.67 5.61
CA VAL A 160 -4.34 1.69 4.53
C VAL A 160 -4.70 0.31 5.08
N ALA A 161 -4.11 -0.12 6.20
CA ALA A 161 -4.43 -1.42 6.80
C ALA A 161 -5.93 -1.55 7.07
N TRP A 162 -6.53 -0.53 7.69
CA TRP A 162 -7.97 -0.48 7.93
C TRP A 162 -8.80 -0.50 6.64
N MET A 163 -8.31 0.08 5.55
CA MET A 163 -9.01 0.05 4.25
C MET A 163 -8.89 -1.29 3.51
N LEU A 164 -7.94 -2.16 3.88
CA LEU A 164 -7.76 -3.48 3.27
C LEU A 164 -8.31 -4.63 4.14
N GLU A 165 -8.82 -4.35 5.33
CA GLU A 165 -9.50 -5.29 6.23
C GLU A 165 -10.94 -5.60 5.78
#